data_AF-E2DQY8-F1
#
_entry.id   AF-E2DQY8-F1
#
_cell.length_a   1.000
_cell.length_b   1.000
_cell.length_c   1.000
_cell.angle_alpha   90.00
_cell.angle_beta   90.00
_cell.angle_gamma   90.00
#
_symmetry.space_group_name_H-M   'P 1'
#
loop_
_entity.id
_entity.type
_entity.pdbx_description
1 polymer ?
#
loop_
_entity_poly.entity_id
_entity_poly.type
_entity_poly.pdbx_seq_one_letter_code
_entity_poly.pdbx_strand_id
1 'polypeptide(L)'
;CIGCKNCTNVAPDVFAIEEDFGRARVYSQCGNPELVQQAIDSCPVDCIHWTSAAQLSLLEDEMRRIERVNVALMHSGMGGASFDVFRMASSRWEKRQSKVLERAKMRMMKQQRSDRTDSYWENLWGNPKDYESSEEEVTQ
;
A
#
# COMPACT_ATOMS: atom_id res chain seq x y z
N CYS A 1 -10.32 -13.90 14.85
CA CYS A 1 -11.65 -13.96 15.51
C CYS A 1 -12.12 -15.41 15.64
N ILE A 2 -12.35 -15.88 16.86
CA ILE A 2 -12.84 -17.25 17.15
C ILE A 2 -14.35 -17.31 17.39
N GLY A 3 -15.11 -16.25 17.11
CA GLY A 3 -16.56 -16.26 17.29
C GLY A 3 -17.04 -16.24 18.75
N CYS A 4 -16.23 -15.80 19.70
CA CYS A 4 -16.58 -15.75 21.13
C CYS A 4 -17.62 -14.67 21.52
N LYS A 5 -17.99 -13.78 20.58
CA LYS A 5 -19.02 -12.73 20.76
C LYS A 5 -18.75 -11.67 21.83
N ASN A 6 -17.56 -11.63 22.42
CA ASN A 6 -17.27 -10.64 23.46
C ASN A 6 -17.38 -9.18 22.97
N CYS A 7 -16.77 -8.88 21.81
CA CYS A 7 -16.86 -7.56 21.19
C CYS A 7 -18.30 -7.13 20.86
N THR A 8 -19.16 -8.05 20.43
CA THR A 8 -20.57 -7.75 20.14
C THR A 8 -21.38 -7.49 21.41
N ASN A 9 -20.95 -8.02 22.56
CA ASN A 9 -21.60 -7.74 23.85
C ASN A 9 -21.14 -6.39 24.42
N VAL A 10 -19.87 -6.02 24.22
CA VAL A 10 -19.28 -4.78 24.75
C VAL A 10 -19.72 -3.56 23.93
N ALA A 11 -19.68 -3.66 22.59
CA ALA A 11 -20.04 -2.58 21.68
C ALA A 11 -20.97 -3.11 20.56
N PRO A 12 -22.24 -3.43 20.90
CA PRO A 12 -23.20 -4.01 19.96
C PRO A 12 -23.57 -3.08 18.80
N ASP A 13 -23.33 -1.77 18.96
CA ASP A 13 -23.51 -0.72 17.95
C ASP A 13 -22.41 -0.70 16.88
N VAL A 14 -21.28 -1.38 17.13
CA VAL A 14 -20.08 -1.40 16.26
C VAL A 14 -19.84 -2.78 15.67
N PHE A 15 -19.99 -3.83 16.47
CA PHE A 15 -19.64 -5.19 16.09
C PHE A 15 -20.87 -6.09 15.96
N ALA A 16 -20.90 -6.91 14.91
CA ALA A 16 -21.90 -7.97 14.71
C ALA A 16 -21.23 -9.28 14.31
N ILE A 17 -21.89 -10.42 14.55
CA ILE A 17 -21.42 -11.71 14.06
C ILE A 17 -21.93 -11.93 12.64
N GLU A 18 -21.02 -12.17 11.71
CA GLU A 18 -21.33 -12.60 10.36
C GLU A 18 -21.80 -14.06 10.38
N GLU A 19 -23.02 -14.31 9.89
CA GLU A 19 -23.67 -15.62 9.95
C GLU A 19 -22.91 -16.69 9.17
N ASP A 20 -22.42 -16.36 7.98
CA ASP A 20 -21.74 -17.29 7.07
C ASP A 20 -20.45 -17.89 7.66
N PHE A 21 -19.73 -17.13 8.47
CA PHE A 21 -18.43 -17.53 9.01
C PHE A 21 -18.39 -17.68 10.52
N GLY A 22 -19.40 -17.18 11.24
CA GLY A 22 -19.42 -17.12 12.71
C GLY A 22 -18.36 -16.18 13.29
N ARG A 23 -17.90 -15.18 12.52
CA ARG A 23 -16.83 -14.25 12.92
C ARG A 23 -17.40 -12.86 13.15
N ALA A 24 -16.86 -12.15 14.15
CA ALA A 24 -17.18 -10.76 14.37
C ALA A 24 -16.70 -9.88 13.22
N ARG A 25 -17.51 -8.90 12.84
CA ARG A 25 -17.25 -7.89 11.83
C ARG A 25 -17.66 -6.52 12.37
N VAL A 26 -16.86 -5.51 12.05
CA VAL A 26 -17.23 -4.11 12.28
C VAL A 26 -18.23 -3.70 11.21
N TYR A 27 -19.44 -3.28 11.60
CA TYR A 27 -20.49 -2.84 10.67
C TYR A 27 -20.75 -1.34 10.74
N SER A 28 -20.39 -0.70 11.85
CA SER A 28 -20.47 0.75 12.05
C SER A 28 -19.14 1.26 12.59
N GLN A 29 -18.67 2.38 12.07
CA GLN A 29 -17.47 3.07 12.55
C GLN A 29 -17.79 4.24 13.49
N CYS A 30 -19.07 4.47 13.80
CA CYS A 30 -19.57 5.64 14.53
C CYS A 30 -20.02 5.32 15.96
N GLY A 31 -19.37 4.36 16.64
CA GLY A 31 -19.69 3.98 18.02
C GLY A 31 -18.90 4.76 19.07
N ASN A 32 -19.14 4.43 20.34
CA ASN A 32 -18.41 5.01 21.46
C ASN A 32 -16.94 4.52 21.47
N PRO A 33 -15.92 5.39 21.33
CA PRO A 33 -14.52 5.01 21.30
C PRO A 33 -14.04 4.23 22.54
N GLU A 34 -14.58 4.53 23.73
CA GLU A 34 -14.21 3.86 24.97
C GLU A 34 -14.67 2.40 24.97
N LEU A 35 -15.91 2.15 24.55
CA LEU A 35 -16.45 0.78 24.41
C LEU A 35 -15.73 0.01 23.31
N VAL A 36 -15.35 0.69 22.21
CA VAL A 36 -14.54 0.08 21.16
C VAL A 36 -13.17 -0.34 21.69
N GLN A 37 -12.50 0.52 22.45
CA GLN A 37 -11.21 0.19 23.06
C GLN A 37 -11.34 -0.98 24.04
N GLN A 38 -12.39 -0.98 24.88
CA GLN A 38 -12.68 -2.11 25.78
C GLN A 38 -12.94 -3.41 25.01
N ALA A 39 -13.65 -3.35 23.87
CA ALA A 39 -13.88 -4.52 23.02
C ALA A 39 -12.58 -5.04 22.38
N ILE A 40 -11.66 -4.15 22.03
CA ILE A 40 -10.31 -4.49 21.53
C ILE A 40 -9.52 -5.20 22.63
N ASP A 41 -9.38 -4.57 23.80
CA ASP A 41 -8.55 -5.07 24.90
C ASP A 41 -9.06 -6.39 25.48
N SER A 42 -10.37 -6.64 25.37
CA SER A 42 -11.01 -7.87 25.87
C SER A 42 -11.04 -9.01 24.86
N CYS A 43 -10.41 -8.85 23.69
CA CYS A 43 -10.36 -9.90 22.67
C CYS A 43 -9.39 -11.04 23.08
N PRO A 44 -9.85 -12.29 23.26
CA PRO A 44 -8.99 -13.37 23.78
C PRO A 44 -7.90 -13.82 22.79
N VAL A 45 -7.98 -13.39 21.53
CA VAL A 45 -7.05 -13.74 20.46
C VAL A 45 -6.52 -12.51 19.73
N ASP A 46 -6.66 -11.33 20.34
CA ASP A 46 -6.14 -10.05 19.85
C ASP A 46 -6.35 -9.82 18.34
N CYS A 47 -7.59 -9.93 17.87
CA CYS A 47 -7.89 -9.91 16.43
C CYS A 47 -8.64 -8.66 15.97
N ILE A 48 -8.67 -7.60 16.78
CA ILE A 48 -9.34 -6.33 16.49
C ILE A 48 -8.27 -5.25 16.54
N HIS A 49 -8.12 -4.48 15.47
CA HIS A 49 -7.05 -3.49 15.36
C HIS A 49 -7.57 -2.18 14.80
N TRP A 50 -7.05 -1.07 15.30
CA TRP A 50 -7.23 0.25 14.68
C TRP A 50 -6.53 0.29 13.32
N THR A 51 -7.19 0.91 12.34
CA THR A 51 -6.64 1.07 10.98
C THR A 51 -6.96 2.47 10.46
N SER A 52 -6.07 3.01 9.62
CA SER A 52 -6.37 4.25 8.91
C SER A 52 -7.30 4.00 7.72
N ALA A 53 -8.04 5.04 7.31
CA ALA A 53 -8.90 4.97 6.13
C ALA A 53 -8.16 4.51 4.86
N ALA A 54 -6.88 4.92 4.71
CA ALA A 54 -6.05 4.51 3.57
C ALA A 54 -5.66 3.02 3.61
N GLN A 55 -5.46 2.45 4.81
CA GLN A 55 -5.14 1.03 4.99
C GLN A 55 -6.37 0.14 4.80
N LEU A 56 -7.57 0.63 5.12
CA LEU A 56 -8.81 -0.15 5.07
C LEU A 56 -9.04 -0.79 3.70
N SER A 57 -8.98 -0.01 2.62
CA SER A 57 -9.20 -0.54 1.26
C SER A 57 -8.16 -1.59 0.83
N LEU A 58 -6.93 -1.48 1.33
CA LEU A 58 -5.85 -2.45 1.10
C LEU A 58 -6.13 -3.77 1.82
N LEU A 59 -6.50 -3.69 3.09
CA LEU A 59 -6.80 -4.85 3.93
C LEU A 59 -8.04 -5.59 3.42
N GLU A 60 -9.09 -4.87 2.99
CA GLU A 60 -10.28 -5.46 2.40
C GLU A 60 -10.00 -6.16 1.05
N ASP A 61 -9.11 -5.61 0.21
CA ASP A 61 -8.70 -6.25 -1.05
C ASP A 61 -7.94 -7.55 -0.82
N GLU A 62 -7.15 -7.62 0.25
CA GLU A 62 -6.43 -8.83 0.60
C GLU A 62 -7.34 -9.86 1.26
N MET A 63 -8.23 -9.43 2.16
CA MET A 63 -9.26 -10.27 2.78
C MET A 63 -10.16 -10.95 1.74
N ARG A 64 -10.50 -10.28 0.63
CA ARG A 64 -11.29 -10.86 -0.46
C ARG A 64 -10.64 -12.07 -1.14
N ARG A 65 -9.32 -12.25 -1.00
CA ARG A 65 -8.55 -13.33 -1.64
C ARG A 65 -8.27 -14.49 -0.69
N ILE A 66 -8.53 -14.29 0.59
CA ILE A 66 -8.28 -15.28 1.62
C ILE A 66 -9.54 -16.10 1.81
N GLU A 67 -9.40 -17.42 1.68
CA GLU A 67 -10.48 -18.34 2.01
C GLU A 67 -10.74 -18.29 3.52
N ARG A 68 -11.98 -17.95 3.88
CA ARG A 68 -12.40 -17.83 5.27
C ARG A 68 -13.03 -19.13 5.71
N VAL A 69 -12.42 -19.78 6.70
CA VAL A 69 -13.00 -20.97 7.32
C VAL A 69 -14.08 -20.56 8.32
N ASN A 70 -15.23 -21.24 8.29
CA ASN A 70 -16.28 -21.08 9.28
C ASN A 70 -15.78 -21.48 10.68
N VAL A 71 -16.16 -20.73 11.70
CA VAL A 71 -15.71 -20.94 13.08
C VAL A 71 -16.10 -22.33 13.61
N ALA A 72 -17.26 -22.88 13.24
CA ALA A 72 -17.65 -24.23 13.64
C ALA A 72 -16.67 -25.28 13.10
N LEU A 73 -16.30 -25.18 11.82
CA LEU A 73 -15.34 -26.09 11.18
C LEU A 73 -13.92 -25.93 11.78
N MET A 74 -13.53 -24.68 12.09
CA MET A 74 -12.28 -24.39 12.79
C MET A 74 -12.21 -25.11 14.16
N HIS A 75 -13.29 -25.07 14.95
CA HIS A 75 -13.34 -25.73 16.27
C HIS A 75 -13.30 -27.26 16.19
N SER A 76 -13.73 -27.85 15.06
CA SER A 76 -13.58 -29.28 14.80
C SER A 76 -12.15 -29.71 14.45
N GLY A 77 -11.16 -28.81 14.55
CA GLY A 77 -9.78 -29.06 14.15
C GLY A 77 -9.56 -29.07 12.63
N MET A 78 -10.59 -28.73 11.85
CA MET A 78 -10.58 -28.70 10.40
C MET A 78 -10.36 -27.26 9.91
N GLY A 79 -9.22 -26.67 10.27
CA GLY A 79 -8.83 -25.32 9.87
C GLY A 79 -7.74 -25.32 8.81
N GLY A 80 -7.85 -24.44 7.81
CA GLY A 80 -6.75 -24.11 6.90
C GLY A 80 -5.66 -23.29 7.58
N ALA A 81 -4.56 -23.03 6.86
CA ALA A 81 -3.46 -22.21 7.34
C ALA A 81 -3.94 -20.79 7.72
N SER A 82 -3.41 -20.23 8.82
CA SER A 82 -3.65 -18.84 9.18
C SER A 82 -2.83 -17.90 8.28
N PHE A 83 -3.50 -16.98 7.60
CA PHE A 83 -2.85 -15.96 6.78
C PHE A 83 -2.75 -14.64 7.55
N ASP A 84 -1.57 -14.02 7.51
CA ASP A 84 -1.36 -12.67 8.02
C ASP A 84 -1.68 -11.64 6.94
N VAL A 85 -2.90 -11.10 7.04
CA VAL A 85 -3.46 -10.10 6.11
C VAL A 85 -2.61 -8.83 6.10
N PHE A 86 -2.10 -8.40 7.26
CA PHE A 86 -1.31 -7.18 7.38
C PHE A 86 -0.01 -7.32 6.63
N ARG A 87 0.70 -8.44 6.81
CA ARG A 87 1.93 -8.72 6.08
C ARG A 87 1.70 -8.81 4.56
N MET A 88 0.60 -9.44 4.15
CA MET A 88 0.24 -9.57 2.74
C MET A 88 -0.08 -8.20 2.11
N ALA A 89 -0.85 -7.36 2.81
CA ALA A 89 -1.16 -6.00 2.39
C ALA A 89 0.10 -5.13 2.28
N SER A 90 0.98 -5.14 3.30
CA SER A 90 2.23 -4.37 3.31
C SER A 90 3.14 -4.77 2.16
N SER A 91 3.36 -6.08 1.95
CA SER A 91 4.21 -6.59 0.87
C SER A 91 3.73 -6.13 -0.51
N ARG A 92 2.42 -6.04 -0.72
CA ARG A 92 1.84 -5.59 -1.99
C ARG A 92 1.89 -4.09 -2.14
N TRP A 93 1.65 -3.36 -1.06
CA TRP A 93 1.77 -1.91 -1.03
C TRP A 93 3.19 -1.47 -1.39
N GLU A 94 4.21 -2.07 -0.76
CA GLU A 94 5.63 -1.79 -1.05
C GLU A 94 5.99 -2.06 -2.51
N LYS A 95 5.53 -3.19 -3.07
CA LYS A 95 5.72 -3.50 -4.49
C LYS A 95 5.07 -2.47 -5.42
N ARG A 96 3.89 -1.95 -5.06
CA ARG A 96 3.24 -0.88 -5.84
C ARG A 96 4.02 0.43 -5.75
N GLN A 97 4.45 0.82 -4.55
CA GLN A 97 5.24 2.03 -4.33
C GLN A 97 6.57 1.99 -5.08
N SER A 98 7.27 0.85 -5.04
CA SER A 98 8.53 0.66 -5.77
C SER A 98 8.35 0.85 -7.29
N LYS A 99 7.29 0.28 -7.88
CA LYS A 99 6.98 0.46 -9.31
C LYS A 99 6.63 1.90 -9.68
N VAL A 100 5.93 2.62 -8.81
CA VAL A 100 5.62 4.04 -9.02
C VAL A 100 6.91 4.87 -8.98
N LEU A 101 7.76 4.62 -7.99
CA LEU A 101 9.05 5.29 -7.84
C LEU A 101 9.98 5.01 -9.02
N GLU A 102 10.04 3.76 -9.47
CA GLU A 102 10.83 3.36 -10.64
C GLU A 102 10.34 4.08 -11.90
N ARG A 103 9.02 4.13 -12.15
CA ARG A 103 8.45 4.88 -13.28
C ARG A 103 8.74 6.38 -13.20
N ALA A 104 8.68 6.97 -12.00
CA ALA A 104 9.02 8.37 -11.79
C ALA A 104 10.50 8.63 -12.09
N LYS A 105 11.40 7.77 -11.58
CA LYS A 105 12.84 7.82 -11.86
C LYS A 105 13.14 7.73 -13.36
N MET A 106 12.50 6.78 -14.06
CA MET A 106 12.66 6.62 -15.50
C MET A 106 12.20 7.84 -16.29
N ARG A 107 11.09 8.48 -15.89
CA ARG A 107 10.61 9.73 -16.51
C ARG A 107 11.59 10.87 -16.30
N MET A 108 12.10 11.04 -15.08
CA MET A 108 13.11 12.06 -14.76
C MET A 108 14.41 11.85 -15.54
N MET A 109 14.91 10.62 -15.66
CA MET A 109 16.09 10.30 -16.46
C MET A 109 15.89 10.57 -17.95
N LYS A 110 14.70 10.27 -18.50
CA LYS A 110 14.38 10.57 -19.90
C LYS A 110 14.34 12.09 -20.16
N GLN A 111 13.77 12.85 -19.23
CA GLN A 111 13.70 14.31 -19.34
C GLN A 111 15.09 14.94 -19.19
N GLN A 112 15.89 14.51 -18.22
CA GLN A 112 17.29 14.95 -18.11
C GLN A 112 18.10 14.63 -19.38
N ARG A 113 17.86 13.46 -20.00
CA ARG A 113 18.50 13.12 -21.28
C ARG A 113 18.01 14.02 -22.40
N SER A 114 16.71 14.33 -22.50
CA SER A 114 16.20 15.27 -23.51
C SER A 114 16.76 16.67 -23.32
N ASP A 115 16.77 17.18 -22.09
CA ASP A 115 17.30 18.51 -21.75
C ASP A 115 18.81 18.60 -22.07
N ARG A 116 19.56 17.50 -21.84
CA ARG A 116 20.97 17.39 -22.25
C ARG A 116 21.15 17.36 -23.78
N THR A 117 20.24 16.73 -24.52
CA THR A 117 20.32 16.75 -25.99
C THR A 117 19.88 18.09 -26.57
N ASP A 118 18.92 18.77 -25.95
CA ASP A 118 18.45 20.10 -26.35
C ASP A 118 19.55 21.13 -26.17
N SER A 119 20.19 21.16 -24.99
CA SER A 119 21.37 21.98 -24.74
C SER A 119 22.56 21.65 -25.67
N TYR A 120 22.72 20.40 -26.11
CA TYR A 120 23.76 20.04 -27.09
C TYR A 120 23.48 20.67 -28.48
N TRP A 121 22.23 20.64 -28.96
CA TRP A 121 21.86 21.28 -30.23
C TRP A 121 21.83 22.82 -30.13
N GLU A 122 21.42 23.40 -28.99
CA GLU A 122 21.51 24.85 -28.74
C GLU A 122 22.96 25.35 -28.82
N ASN A 123 23.91 24.60 -28.26
CA ASN A 123 25.33 24.94 -28.35
C ASN A 123 25.94 24.71 -29.76
N LEU A 124 25.31 23.88 -30.60
CA LEU A 124 25.79 23.60 -31.96
C LEU A 124 25.35 24.70 -32.96
N TRP A 125 24.17 25.29 -32.76
CA TRP A 125 23.64 26.38 -33.59
C TRP A 125 23.83 27.76 -32.96
N GLY A 126 24.20 27.81 -31.67
CA GLY A 126 24.52 29.02 -30.92
C GLY A 126 25.92 29.55 -31.24
N ASN A 127 25.94 30.49 -32.18
CA ASN A 127 27.05 31.37 -32.58
C ASN A 127 28.20 30.70 -33.38
N PRO A 128 28.34 30.96 -34.70
CA PRO A 128 29.56 30.64 -35.41
C PRO A 128 30.70 31.48 -34.81
N LYS A 129 31.60 30.85 -34.06
CA LYS A 129 32.88 31.48 -33.73
C LYS A 129 33.67 31.62 -35.02
N ASP A 130 34.07 32.85 -35.29
CA ASP A 130 34.92 33.27 -36.40
C ASP A 130 36.11 32.32 -36.55
N TYR A 131 36.20 31.67 -37.70
CA TYR A 131 37.42 31.00 -38.14
C TYR A 131 38.40 32.11 -38.55
N GLU A 132 39.24 32.54 -37.62
CA GLU A 132 40.40 33.36 -37.93
C GLU A 132 41.46 32.43 -38.54
N SER A 133 41.59 32.51 -39.86
CA SER A 133 42.64 31.83 -40.62
C SER A 133 43.97 32.52 -40.29
N SER A 134 44.82 31.88 -39.49
CA SER A 134 46.22 32.27 -39.40
C SER A 134 46.93 31.83 -40.69
N GLU A 135 46.96 32.71 -41.68
CA GLU A 135 47.89 32.60 -42.79
C GLU A 135 49.31 32.77 -42.22
N GLU A 136 50.08 31.69 -42.23
CA GLU A 136 51.53 31.73 -42.04
C GLU A 136 52.16 32.45 -43.24
N GLU A 137 52.61 33.69 -43.05
CA GLU A 137 53.53 34.34 -43.98
C GLU A 137 54.88 33.61 -43.95
N VAL A 138 55.14 32.81 -45.00
CA VAL A 138 56.49 32.38 -45.37
C VAL A 138 56.92 33.18 -46.59
N THR A 139 57.78 34.19 -46.40
CA THR A 139 58.72 34.67 -47.44
C THR A 139 59.94 35.37 -46.82
N GLN A 140 61.06 34.64 -46.88
CA GLN A 140 62.41 34.99 -47.37
C GLN A 140 63.10 36.31 -46.96
#